data_AF-A0A0Q6WWQ9-F1
#
_entry.id   AF-A0A0Q6WWQ9-F1
#
_cell.length_a   1.000
_cell.length_b   1.000
_cell.length_c   1.000
_cell.angle_alpha   90.00
_cell.angle_beta   90.00
_cell.angle_gamma   90.00
#
_symmetry.space_group_name_H-M   'P 1'
#
loop_
_entity.id
_entity.type
_entity.pdbx_description
1 polymer ?
#
loop_
_entity_poly.entity_id
_entity_poly.type
_entity_poly.pdbx_seq_one_letter_code
_entity_poly.pdbx_strand_id
1 'polypeptide(L)'
;MAIVEVQVPDIGDFDEVGVIEVLVKAGDTVKVEQSLITVESDKASMEIPSSAAGVVKELRVKIGDKVKKGSVVLTLESAEAAAPAPAPAAPAPAPVAAAPAPVAATYSGSADQAFDLVVLGGGPGGYSAAFRAADLGLKVALVERYATLGGVCLNVGCIPSKALLHVAAVMDEVSHMADLGVAFGEPEVDIDKLRAHKNKVTGKLTGGLAAMAKMRKVTVLRGVGSLIDAQHLKVEATEGAVGQAKTGAVQTVAFKRLVIAAGSQAVRLPFLPNDPRIVDSTGALEMQVEAEKMLIVGGGIIGLEMGTVYSTLGSRLDVVEMLPTLMTGADRDLVKVWQKFNAHRFDNIMLNTKTVGAEAKADGIWVTFEGEGAPKEPQRYDLVLQAVGRTPNGKKIGAENAGVIVGDRGFIPVDVQMRTNVPSVFAIGDIVGQPMLAHKAVHEGHVAAEVIAGELLGDEKLKKSQFDARVIPSVAYTDPEVAWVGITEDEAKAKGIKVTKGLFPWTASGRAIANGRDEGFTKLLFDEESHRIIGGGIVGTHAGDMIGEIALAIEMGADAVDIGKTIHPHPTLGESLGMAAEVAHGSCTDVPPVRKK
;
A
#
# COMPACT_ATOMS: atom_id res chain seq x y z
N MET A 1 -36.84 -21.06 -23.72
CA MET A 1 -35.42 -20.70 -23.53
C MET A 1 -34.84 -20.52 -24.91
N ALA A 2 -34.28 -19.35 -25.19
CA ALA A 2 -33.69 -19.07 -26.50
C ALA A 2 -32.24 -19.57 -26.50
N ILE A 3 -31.87 -20.34 -27.52
CA ILE A 3 -30.47 -20.72 -27.72
C ILE A 3 -29.80 -19.60 -28.50
N VAL A 4 -28.76 -19.00 -27.94
CA VAL A 4 -28.00 -17.90 -28.54
C VAL A 4 -26.60 -18.41 -28.89
N GLU A 5 -26.20 -18.28 -30.15
CA GLU A 5 -24.82 -18.56 -30.57
C GLU A 5 -23.93 -17.35 -30.32
N VAL A 6 -22.85 -17.54 -29.57
CA VAL A 6 -21.83 -16.50 -29.37
C VAL A 6 -20.72 -16.71 -30.38
N GLN A 7 -20.46 -15.70 -31.19
CA GLN A 7 -19.48 -15.74 -32.28
C GLN A 7 -18.25 -14.91 -31.96
N VAL A 8 -17.11 -15.27 -32.56
CA VAL A 8 -15.90 -14.46 -32.52
C VAL A 8 -16.18 -13.09 -33.15
N PRO A 9 -15.99 -11.97 -32.41
CA PRO A 9 -16.23 -10.62 -32.90
C PRO A 9 -15.19 -10.24 -33.95
N ASP A 10 -15.22 -8.98 -34.39
CA ASP A 10 -14.16 -8.46 -35.25
C ASP A 10 -12.82 -8.49 -34.52
N ILE A 11 -11.88 -9.32 -35.01
CA ILE A 11 -10.54 -9.49 -34.47
C ILE A 11 -9.49 -8.63 -35.20
N GLY A 12 -9.90 -7.74 -36.11
CA GLY A 12 -9.00 -6.91 -36.92
C GLY A 12 -8.57 -7.58 -38.23
N ASP A 13 -7.38 -7.22 -38.76
CA ASP A 13 -6.88 -7.68 -40.08
C ASP A 13 -6.40 -9.16 -40.11
N PHE A 14 -6.79 -9.99 -39.14
CA PHE A 14 -6.35 -11.38 -39.06
C PHE A 14 -7.38 -12.31 -39.70
N ASP A 15 -6.96 -13.09 -40.70
CA ASP A 15 -7.82 -14.05 -41.38
C ASP A 15 -8.24 -15.21 -40.47
N GLU A 16 -7.31 -15.74 -39.66
CA GLU A 16 -7.53 -16.80 -38.66
C GLU A 16 -6.55 -16.64 -37.49
N VAL A 17 -7.01 -16.89 -36.26
CA VAL A 17 -6.20 -16.88 -35.02
C VAL A 17 -6.36 -18.20 -34.26
N GLY A 18 -5.32 -18.62 -33.55
CA GLY A 18 -5.32 -19.89 -32.82
C GLY A 18 -5.90 -19.75 -31.42
N VAL A 19 -6.76 -20.67 -30.98
CA VAL A 19 -7.26 -20.73 -29.60
C VAL A 19 -6.18 -21.32 -28.70
N ILE A 20 -5.62 -20.52 -27.79
CA ILE A 20 -4.58 -20.97 -26.86
C ILE A 20 -5.14 -21.33 -25.48
N GLU A 21 -6.32 -20.82 -25.14
CA GLU A 21 -6.97 -21.08 -23.86
C GLU A 21 -8.49 -21.02 -23.98
N VAL A 22 -9.19 -21.86 -23.22
CA VAL A 22 -10.65 -21.86 -23.09
C VAL A 22 -11.00 -21.59 -21.63
N LEU A 23 -11.69 -20.47 -21.38
CA LEU A 23 -11.90 -19.90 -20.05
C LEU A 23 -13.25 -20.29 -19.41
N VAL A 24 -14.10 -21.00 -20.15
CA VAL A 24 -15.44 -21.45 -19.71
C VAL A 24 -15.69 -22.92 -20.07
N LYS A 25 -16.59 -23.58 -19.34
CA LYS A 25 -17.04 -24.95 -19.64
C LYS A 25 -18.58 -25.02 -19.74
N ALA A 26 -19.08 -26.11 -20.31
CA ALA A 26 -20.52 -26.38 -20.32
C ALA A 26 -21.07 -26.44 -18.88
N GLY A 27 -22.16 -25.71 -18.62
CA GLY A 27 -22.76 -25.51 -17.30
C GLY A 27 -22.42 -24.19 -16.63
N ASP A 28 -21.41 -23.46 -17.10
CA ASP A 28 -21.03 -22.17 -16.50
C ASP A 28 -22.05 -21.07 -16.84
N THR A 29 -22.27 -20.15 -15.90
CA THR A 29 -23.06 -18.95 -16.14
C THR A 29 -22.14 -17.81 -16.57
N VAL A 30 -22.42 -17.23 -17.75
CA VAL A 30 -21.58 -16.21 -18.39
C VAL A 30 -22.34 -14.88 -18.45
N LYS A 31 -21.65 -13.77 -18.20
CA LYS A 31 -22.15 -12.39 -18.36
C LYS A 31 -21.74 -11.80 -19.71
N VAL A 32 -22.45 -10.77 -20.18
CA VAL A 32 -22.00 -9.96 -21.33
C VAL A 32 -20.62 -9.37 -21.01
N GLU A 33 -19.71 -9.36 -21.99
CA GLU A 33 -18.30 -8.94 -21.88
C GLU A 33 -17.39 -9.86 -21.03
N GLN A 34 -17.85 -11.02 -20.58
CA GLN A 34 -16.99 -12.01 -19.92
C GLN A 34 -16.14 -12.78 -20.95
N SER A 35 -14.83 -12.85 -20.74
CA SER A 35 -13.89 -13.57 -21.60
C SER A 35 -14.21 -15.07 -21.68
N LEU A 36 -14.29 -15.60 -22.90
CA LEU A 36 -14.67 -16.98 -23.20
C LEU A 36 -13.48 -17.83 -23.59
N ILE A 37 -12.61 -17.29 -24.43
CA ILE A 37 -11.40 -17.94 -24.96
C ILE A 37 -10.30 -16.89 -25.11
N THR A 38 -9.06 -17.34 -25.04
CA THR A 38 -7.89 -16.54 -25.41
C THR A 38 -7.40 -17.03 -26.77
N VAL A 39 -7.25 -16.10 -27.71
CA VAL A 39 -6.72 -16.36 -29.05
C VAL A 39 -5.37 -15.69 -29.22
N GLU A 40 -4.47 -16.33 -29.94
CA GLU A 40 -3.13 -15.83 -30.21
C GLU A 40 -2.91 -15.65 -31.72
N SER A 41 -2.34 -14.50 -32.06
CA SER A 41 -1.78 -14.17 -33.36
C SER A 41 -0.25 -14.11 -33.26
N ASP A 42 0.43 -13.95 -34.40
CA ASP A 42 1.88 -13.71 -34.47
C ASP A 42 2.35 -12.43 -33.73
N LYS A 43 1.41 -11.56 -33.32
CA LYS A 43 1.70 -10.22 -32.77
C LYS A 43 1.14 -9.98 -31.38
N ALA A 44 0.07 -10.67 -30.98
CA ALA A 44 -0.59 -10.45 -29.70
C ALA A 44 -1.52 -11.61 -29.34
N SER A 45 -1.71 -11.80 -28.03
CA SER A 45 -2.80 -12.58 -27.45
C SER A 45 -3.98 -11.65 -27.12
N MET A 46 -5.21 -12.08 -27.43
CA MET A 46 -6.45 -11.33 -27.21
C MET A 46 -7.50 -12.25 -26.59
N GLU A 47 -8.29 -11.73 -25.67
CA GLU A 47 -9.44 -12.45 -25.11
C GLU A 47 -10.70 -12.14 -25.92
N ILE A 48 -11.51 -13.16 -26.20
CA ILE A 48 -12.78 -13.03 -26.90
C ILE A 48 -13.92 -12.97 -25.87
N PRO A 49 -14.62 -11.84 -25.72
CA PRO A 49 -15.72 -11.70 -24.77
C PRO A 49 -17.03 -12.34 -25.26
N SER A 50 -17.94 -12.62 -24.32
CA SER A 50 -19.29 -13.08 -24.62
C SER A 50 -20.21 -11.94 -25.06
N SER A 51 -20.90 -12.11 -26.18
CA SER A 51 -21.88 -11.14 -26.69
C SER A 51 -23.24 -11.18 -25.99
N ALA A 52 -23.48 -12.19 -25.15
CA ALA A 52 -24.74 -12.37 -24.43
C ALA A 52 -24.53 -13.01 -23.04
N ALA A 53 -25.52 -12.87 -22.16
CA ALA A 53 -25.54 -13.56 -20.87
C ALA A 53 -26.39 -14.82 -20.94
N GLY A 54 -25.98 -15.89 -20.24
CA GLY A 54 -26.71 -17.15 -20.21
C GLY A 54 -25.88 -18.29 -19.62
N VAL A 55 -26.45 -19.50 -19.64
CA VAL A 55 -25.74 -20.73 -19.23
C VAL A 55 -25.13 -21.39 -20.46
N VAL A 56 -23.85 -21.73 -20.40
CA VAL A 56 -23.14 -22.40 -21.51
C VAL A 56 -23.67 -23.81 -21.69
N LYS A 57 -24.30 -24.08 -22.82
CA LYS A 57 -24.86 -25.39 -23.14
C LYS A 57 -23.83 -26.31 -23.80
N GLU A 58 -23.06 -25.76 -24.73
CA GLU A 58 -22.08 -26.51 -25.52
C GLU A 58 -20.97 -25.55 -25.98
N LEU A 59 -19.71 -25.99 -25.87
CA LEU A 59 -18.57 -25.32 -26.48
C LEU A 59 -18.33 -25.89 -27.89
N ARG A 60 -18.08 -25.01 -28.85
CA ARG A 60 -17.85 -25.36 -30.26
C ARG A 60 -16.39 -25.19 -30.69
N VAL A 61 -15.51 -24.84 -29.76
CA VAL A 61 -14.07 -24.67 -29.96
C VAL A 61 -13.27 -25.39 -28.88
N LYS A 62 -12.06 -25.82 -29.21
CA LYS A 62 -11.07 -26.38 -28.28
C LYS A 62 -9.71 -25.72 -28.46
N ILE A 63 -8.84 -25.88 -27.47
CA ILE A 63 -7.44 -25.43 -27.54
C ILE A 63 -6.78 -26.06 -28.77
N GLY A 64 -6.12 -25.22 -29.58
CA GLY A 64 -5.47 -25.59 -30.84
C GLY A 64 -6.32 -25.37 -32.10
N ASP A 65 -7.61 -25.05 -31.97
CA ASP A 65 -8.45 -24.73 -33.14
C ASP A 65 -8.11 -23.34 -33.71
N LYS A 66 -8.33 -23.16 -35.01
CA LYS A 66 -8.26 -21.85 -35.67
C LYS A 66 -9.66 -21.25 -35.82
N VAL A 67 -9.82 -20.02 -35.38
CA VAL A 67 -11.08 -19.29 -35.42
C VAL A 67 -10.92 -17.95 -36.16
N LYS A 68 -12.02 -17.48 -36.77
CA LYS A 68 -12.07 -16.20 -37.49
C LYS A 68 -13.34 -15.44 -37.12
N LYS A 69 -13.44 -14.17 -37.54
CA LYS A 69 -14.66 -13.37 -37.35
C LYS A 69 -15.90 -14.16 -37.80
N GLY A 70 -16.87 -14.32 -36.89
CA GLY A 70 -18.10 -15.08 -37.12
C GLY A 70 -18.04 -16.57 -36.77
N SER A 71 -16.87 -17.13 -36.41
CA SER A 71 -16.78 -18.50 -35.88
C SER A 71 -17.57 -18.63 -34.58
N VAL A 72 -18.43 -19.65 -34.46
CA VAL A 72 -19.21 -19.90 -33.24
C VAL A 72 -18.30 -20.46 -32.15
N VAL A 73 -18.23 -19.79 -31.00
CA VAL A 73 -17.43 -20.18 -29.83
C VAL A 73 -18.21 -21.15 -28.95
N LEU A 74 -19.47 -20.82 -28.64
CA LEU A 74 -20.35 -21.62 -27.79
C LEU A 74 -21.83 -21.28 -28.02
N THR A 75 -22.72 -22.13 -27.52
CA THR A 75 -24.16 -21.86 -27.45
C THR A 75 -24.59 -21.60 -26.01
N LEU A 76 -25.29 -20.49 -25.78
CA LEU A 76 -25.89 -20.12 -24.50
C LEU A 76 -27.38 -20.47 -24.49
N GLU A 77 -27.88 -20.89 -23.33
CA GLU A 77 -29.30 -20.93 -23.03
C GLU A 77 -29.69 -19.66 -22.26
N SER A 78 -30.47 -18.78 -22.90
CA SER A 78 -30.94 -17.54 -22.29
C SER A 78 -32.36 -17.69 -21.73
N ALA A 79 -32.54 -17.21 -20.50
CA ALA A 79 -33.84 -16.96 -19.92
C ALA A 79 -34.27 -15.54 -20.32
N GLU A 80 -35.14 -15.43 -21.31
CA GLU A 80 -35.77 -14.15 -21.66
C GLU A 80 -36.63 -13.68 -20.48
N ALA A 81 -36.08 -12.75 -19.70
CA ALA A 81 -36.84 -11.78 -18.93
C ALA A 81 -36.14 -10.45 -19.12
N ALA A 82 -36.84 -9.50 -19.75
CA ALA A 82 -36.40 -8.13 -19.95
C ALA A 82 -35.93 -7.55 -18.60
N ALA A 83 -34.61 -7.35 -18.46
CA ALA A 83 -34.06 -6.59 -17.35
C ALA A 83 -34.36 -5.10 -17.61
N PRO A 84 -34.93 -4.37 -16.64
CA PRO A 84 -35.12 -2.94 -16.77
C PRO A 84 -33.74 -2.25 -16.89
N ALA A 85 -33.73 -1.10 -17.57
CA ALA A 85 -32.56 -0.24 -17.68
C ALA A 85 -31.85 -0.10 -16.31
N PRO A 86 -30.50 -0.05 -16.26
CA PRO A 86 -29.80 0.09 -15.01
C PRO A 86 -30.30 1.36 -14.33
N ALA A 87 -30.91 1.19 -13.15
CA ALA A 87 -31.20 2.31 -12.28
C ALA A 87 -29.87 3.06 -12.05
N PRO A 88 -29.89 4.41 -12.00
CA PRO A 88 -28.72 5.19 -11.65
C PRO A 88 -28.06 4.56 -10.44
N ALA A 89 -26.73 4.37 -10.49
CA ALA A 89 -25.97 3.92 -9.35
C ALA A 89 -26.46 4.70 -8.12
N ALA A 90 -26.84 3.96 -7.07
CA ALA A 90 -27.29 4.57 -5.84
C ALA A 90 -26.27 5.64 -5.47
N PRO A 91 -26.71 6.89 -5.20
CA PRO A 91 -25.78 7.94 -4.79
C PRO A 91 -24.93 7.39 -3.66
N ALA A 92 -23.65 7.77 -3.66
CA ALA A 92 -22.72 7.48 -2.57
C ALA A 92 -23.49 7.56 -1.25
N PRO A 93 -23.37 6.56 -0.35
CA PRO A 93 -24.20 6.49 0.84
C PRO A 93 -24.23 7.87 1.47
N ALA A 94 -25.45 8.42 1.58
CA ALA A 94 -25.66 9.71 2.22
C ALA A 94 -24.84 9.71 3.51
N PRO A 95 -24.12 10.81 3.84
CA PRO A 95 -23.26 10.85 5.01
C PRO A 95 -24.04 10.27 6.18
N VAL A 96 -23.57 9.14 6.69
CA VAL A 96 -24.14 8.50 7.88
C VAL A 96 -24.33 9.64 8.87
N ALA A 97 -25.57 9.87 9.31
CA ALA A 97 -25.91 10.94 10.22
C ALA A 97 -24.82 10.99 11.30
N ALA A 98 -24.07 12.10 11.33
CA ALA A 98 -22.87 12.19 12.16
C ALA A 98 -23.26 11.76 13.57
N ALA A 99 -22.57 10.74 14.08
CA ALA A 99 -22.80 10.30 15.45
C ALA A 99 -22.72 11.55 16.35
N PRO A 100 -23.70 11.75 17.25
CA PRO A 100 -23.75 12.95 18.06
C PRO A 100 -22.41 13.13 18.78
N ALA A 101 -21.85 14.34 18.69
CA ALA A 101 -20.55 14.63 19.28
C ALA A 101 -20.59 14.31 20.79
N PRO A 102 -19.57 13.62 21.34
CA PRO A 102 -19.51 13.38 22.77
C PRO A 102 -19.53 14.70 23.55
N VAL A 103 -20.19 14.71 24.71
CA VAL A 103 -20.12 15.86 25.62
C VAL A 103 -18.75 15.86 26.28
N ALA A 104 -17.98 16.94 26.07
CA ALA A 104 -16.66 17.09 26.68
C ALA A 104 -16.78 17.08 28.21
N ALA A 105 -15.85 16.38 28.85
CA ALA A 105 -15.68 16.41 30.29
C ALA A 105 -15.08 17.77 30.72
N THR A 106 -15.11 18.05 32.03
CA THR A 106 -14.50 19.24 32.63
C THR A 106 -13.53 18.79 33.73
N TYR A 107 -12.26 19.15 33.62
CA TYR A 107 -11.28 18.94 34.67
C TYR A 107 -11.15 20.19 35.57
N SER A 108 -11.24 20.01 36.88
CA SER A 108 -11.15 21.09 37.87
C SER A 108 -9.87 21.07 38.72
N GLY A 109 -8.92 20.19 38.41
CA GLY A 109 -7.64 20.12 39.11
C GLY A 109 -6.59 21.08 38.55
N SER A 110 -5.41 21.11 39.16
CA SER A 110 -4.26 21.88 38.66
C SER A 110 -3.46 21.09 37.63
N ALA A 111 -2.93 21.78 36.61
CA ALA A 111 -1.96 21.19 35.68
C ALA A 111 -0.53 21.31 36.22
N ASP A 112 0.28 20.27 36.04
CA ASP A 112 1.70 20.25 36.42
C ASP A 112 2.55 21.09 35.46
N GLN A 113 2.16 21.12 34.18
CA GLN A 113 2.84 21.86 33.11
C GLN A 113 1.84 22.43 32.11
N ALA A 114 2.23 23.50 31.42
CA ALA A 114 1.43 24.15 30.37
C ALA A 114 2.26 24.47 29.12
N PHE A 115 1.68 24.20 27.96
CA PHE A 115 2.30 24.37 26.64
C PHE A 115 1.37 25.08 25.65
N ASP A 116 1.94 25.69 24.61
CA ASP A 116 1.16 26.21 23.49
C ASP A 116 0.59 25.04 22.68
N LEU A 117 1.44 24.04 22.41
CA LEU A 117 1.09 22.82 21.69
C LEU A 117 1.55 21.58 22.46
N VAL A 118 0.64 20.62 22.62
CA VAL A 118 0.96 19.24 22.95
C VAL A 118 0.75 18.38 21.71
N VAL A 119 1.69 17.47 21.43
CA VAL A 119 1.55 16.45 20.40
C VAL A 119 1.52 15.07 21.05
N LEU A 120 0.48 14.28 20.78
CA LEU A 120 0.31 12.92 21.32
C LEU A 120 0.76 11.88 20.29
N GLY A 121 1.97 11.35 20.47
CA GLY A 121 2.61 10.34 19.62
C GLY A 121 3.85 10.89 18.92
N GLY A 122 4.99 10.19 19.05
CA GLY A 122 6.29 10.56 18.50
C GLY A 122 6.61 9.94 17.14
N GLY A 123 5.60 9.50 16.38
CA GLY A 123 5.75 8.96 15.02
C GLY A 123 6.03 10.02 13.95
N PRO A 124 6.13 9.64 12.65
CA PRO A 124 6.45 10.55 11.55
C PRO A 124 5.65 11.85 11.56
N GLY A 125 4.31 11.77 11.63
CA GLY A 125 3.50 12.99 11.71
C GLY A 125 3.72 13.77 12.99
N GLY A 126 3.79 13.08 14.14
CA GLY A 126 3.88 13.73 15.44
C GLY A 126 5.18 14.48 15.67
N TYR A 127 6.34 13.85 15.44
CA TYR A 127 7.61 14.58 15.61
C TYR A 127 7.76 15.69 14.56
N SER A 128 7.27 15.50 13.33
CA SER A 128 7.31 16.55 12.31
C SER A 128 6.44 17.75 12.69
N ALA A 129 5.21 17.51 13.20
CA ALA A 129 4.35 18.56 13.72
C ALA A 129 5.01 19.30 14.90
N ALA A 130 5.56 18.55 15.87
CA ALA A 130 6.22 19.12 17.03
C ALA A 130 7.44 19.98 16.64
N PHE A 131 8.27 19.49 15.72
CA PHE A 131 9.47 20.20 15.27
C PHE A 131 9.11 21.43 14.46
N ARG A 132 8.15 21.32 13.54
CA ARG A 132 7.65 22.45 12.75
C ARG A 132 7.06 23.55 13.64
N ALA A 133 6.26 23.18 14.64
CA ALA A 133 5.69 24.12 15.59
C ALA A 133 6.76 24.82 16.46
N ALA A 134 7.77 24.08 16.90
CA ALA A 134 8.90 24.65 17.64
C ALA A 134 9.73 25.61 16.77
N ASP A 135 9.96 25.25 15.49
CA ASP A 135 10.64 26.12 14.52
C ASP A 135 9.84 27.41 14.23
N LEU A 136 8.51 27.38 14.42
CA LEU A 136 7.62 28.54 14.34
C LEU A 136 7.50 29.34 15.64
N GLY A 137 8.22 28.95 16.70
CA GLY A 137 8.30 29.71 17.95
C GLY A 137 7.30 29.31 19.04
N LEU A 138 6.58 28.19 18.89
CA LEU A 138 5.67 27.70 19.92
C LEU A 138 6.40 26.93 21.02
N LYS A 139 5.89 26.99 22.25
CA LYS A 139 6.34 26.12 23.35
C LYS A 139 5.66 24.75 23.20
N VAL A 140 6.43 23.72 22.85
CA VAL A 140 5.89 22.39 22.48
C VAL A 140 6.26 21.31 23.48
N ALA A 141 5.30 20.44 23.80
CA ALA A 141 5.54 19.13 24.41
C ALA A 141 5.15 17.99 23.44
N LEU A 142 5.97 16.94 23.41
CA LEU A 142 5.74 15.71 22.65
C LEU A 142 5.59 14.54 23.62
N VAL A 143 4.42 13.91 23.63
CA VAL A 143 4.10 12.78 24.51
C VAL A 143 4.29 11.48 23.73
N GLU A 144 5.22 10.63 24.16
CA GLU A 144 5.52 9.34 23.54
C GLU A 144 5.62 8.27 24.61
N ARG A 145 4.94 7.15 24.43
CA ARG A 145 4.90 6.05 25.42
C ARG A 145 6.16 5.18 25.38
N TYR A 146 6.92 5.23 24.30
CA TYR A 146 8.18 4.51 24.15
C TYR A 146 9.40 5.39 24.50
N ALA A 147 10.56 4.75 24.67
CA ALA A 147 11.81 5.45 24.95
C ALA A 147 12.35 6.24 23.75
N THR A 148 11.98 5.85 22.54
CA THR A 148 12.50 6.41 21.28
C THR A 148 11.41 7.11 20.48
N LEU A 149 11.81 8.18 19.78
CA LEU A 149 10.98 8.85 18.77
C LEU A 149 11.00 8.09 17.43
N GLY A 150 10.22 8.57 16.47
CA GLY A 150 10.09 8.03 15.11
C GLY A 150 8.98 7.00 14.95
N GLY A 151 8.33 6.59 16.05
CA GLY A 151 7.15 5.73 16.07
C GLY A 151 7.33 4.42 15.31
N VAL A 152 6.24 3.90 14.74
CA VAL A 152 6.23 2.63 13.99
C VAL A 152 7.22 2.66 12.83
N CYS A 153 7.18 3.69 11.99
CA CYS A 153 7.97 3.73 10.76
C CYS A 153 9.47 3.58 11.00
N LEU A 154 10.02 4.28 12.00
CA LEU A 154 11.44 4.20 12.30
C LEU A 154 11.82 2.95 13.11
N ASN A 155 11.01 2.57 14.09
CA ASN A 155 11.42 1.56 15.06
C ASN A 155 11.07 0.13 14.62
N VAL A 156 9.89 -0.09 14.01
CA VAL A 156 9.30 -1.41 13.75
C VAL A 156 8.52 -1.45 12.43
N GLY A 157 8.98 -0.70 11.42
CA GLY A 157 8.29 -0.53 10.14
C GLY A 157 9.26 -0.21 9.01
N CYS A 158 9.05 0.94 8.34
CA CYS A 158 9.76 1.38 7.15
C CYS A 158 11.28 1.16 7.19
N ILE A 159 11.95 1.66 8.23
CA ILE A 159 13.42 1.70 8.27
C ILE A 159 14.04 0.32 8.49
N PRO A 160 13.66 -0.47 9.52
CA PRO A 160 14.21 -1.79 9.69
C PRO A 160 13.84 -2.75 8.55
N SER A 161 12.63 -2.65 7.98
CA SER A 161 12.26 -3.47 6.82
C SER A 161 13.12 -3.16 5.59
N LYS A 162 13.32 -1.88 5.26
CA LYS A 162 14.13 -1.46 4.09
C LYS A 162 15.61 -1.79 4.28
N ALA A 163 16.12 -1.73 5.51
CA ALA A 163 17.49 -2.17 5.80
C ALA A 163 17.69 -3.67 5.53
N LEU A 164 16.70 -4.50 5.88
CA LEU A 164 16.74 -5.95 5.61
C LEU A 164 16.51 -6.26 4.12
N LEU A 165 15.55 -5.59 3.48
CA LEU A 165 15.27 -5.73 2.04
C LEU A 165 16.47 -5.35 1.19
N HIS A 166 17.24 -4.33 1.56
CA HIS A 166 18.47 -3.99 0.85
C HIS A 166 19.50 -5.13 0.90
N VAL A 167 19.69 -5.75 2.08
CA VAL A 167 20.59 -6.90 2.20
C VAL A 167 20.08 -8.08 1.36
N ALA A 168 18.77 -8.36 1.41
CA ALA A 168 18.16 -9.40 0.60
C ALA A 168 18.34 -9.15 -0.91
N ALA A 169 18.09 -7.93 -1.38
CA ALA A 169 18.25 -7.56 -2.79
C ALA A 169 19.70 -7.77 -3.27
N VAL A 170 20.71 -7.40 -2.46
CA VAL A 170 22.13 -7.61 -2.80
C VAL A 170 22.46 -9.11 -2.83
N MET A 171 21.91 -9.91 -1.91
CA MET A 171 22.12 -11.37 -1.92
C MET A 171 21.53 -12.02 -3.18
N ASP A 172 20.31 -11.63 -3.55
CA ASP A 172 19.65 -12.12 -4.75
C ASP A 172 20.42 -11.68 -6.02
N GLU A 173 20.86 -10.42 -6.10
CA GLU A 173 21.66 -9.91 -7.22
C GLU A 173 22.98 -10.67 -7.38
N VAL A 174 23.69 -10.94 -6.28
CA VAL A 174 24.93 -11.74 -6.29
C VAL A 174 24.68 -13.15 -6.80
N SER A 175 23.53 -13.76 -6.49
CA SER A 175 23.20 -15.11 -6.96
C SER A 175 23.09 -15.21 -8.48
N HIS A 176 22.69 -14.13 -9.16
CA HIS A 176 22.57 -14.06 -10.61
C HIS A 176 23.90 -13.74 -11.33
N MET A 177 24.91 -13.24 -10.62
CA MET A 177 26.19 -12.84 -11.22
C MET A 177 26.98 -14.02 -11.82
N ALA A 178 26.70 -15.25 -11.37
CA ALA A 178 27.32 -16.45 -11.92
C ALA A 178 26.99 -16.64 -13.42
N ASP A 179 25.75 -16.35 -13.82
CA ASP A 179 25.31 -16.42 -15.22
C ASP A 179 25.99 -15.35 -16.09
N LEU A 180 26.50 -14.29 -15.47
CA LEU A 180 27.27 -13.21 -16.10
C LEU A 180 28.79 -13.45 -16.04
N GLY A 181 29.23 -14.61 -15.55
CA GLY A 181 30.64 -15.01 -15.50
C GLY A 181 31.40 -14.55 -14.25
N VAL A 182 30.70 -14.06 -13.22
CA VAL A 182 31.30 -13.67 -11.92
C VAL A 182 30.73 -14.55 -10.82
N ALA A 183 31.47 -15.59 -10.45
CA ALA A 183 31.04 -16.54 -9.44
C ALA A 183 31.44 -16.12 -8.01
N PHE A 184 30.50 -16.27 -7.08
CA PHE A 184 30.70 -16.19 -5.64
C PHE A 184 30.37 -17.55 -5.00
N GLY A 185 30.88 -17.81 -3.80
CA GLY A 185 30.39 -18.94 -3.00
C GLY A 185 29.00 -18.65 -2.41
N GLU A 186 28.33 -19.68 -1.89
CA GLU A 186 27.09 -19.47 -1.12
C GLU A 186 27.36 -18.58 0.10
N PRO A 187 26.46 -17.62 0.41
CA PRO A 187 26.67 -16.71 1.53
C PRO A 187 26.51 -17.43 2.87
N GLU A 188 27.48 -17.23 3.77
CA GLU A 188 27.31 -17.58 5.18
C GLU A 188 26.55 -16.47 5.91
N VAL A 189 25.31 -16.75 6.34
CA VAL A 189 24.44 -15.77 7.00
C VAL A 189 24.58 -15.84 8.52
N ASP A 190 25.02 -14.73 9.12
CA ASP A 190 25.02 -14.50 10.56
C ASP A 190 23.83 -13.61 10.94
N ILE A 191 22.73 -14.23 11.39
CA ILE A 191 21.47 -13.54 11.70
C ILE A 191 21.65 -12.53 12.84
N ASP A 192 22.53 -12.80 13.81
CA ASP A 192 22.78 -11.87 14.91
C ASP A 192 23.48 -10.59 14.42
N LYS A 193 24.45 -10.70 13.51
CA LYS A 193 25.06 -9.53 12.85
C LYS A 193 24.07 -8.78 11.97
N LEU A 194 23.20 -9.47 11.24
CA LEU A 194 22.15 -8.85 10.44
C LEU A 194 21.16 -8.06 11.32
N ARG A 195 20.71 -8.66 12.42
CA ARG A 195 19.87 -7.99 13.44
C ARG A 195 20.59 -6.79 14.05
N ALA A 196 21.87 -6.92 14.37
CA ALA A 196 22.69 -5.83 14.90
C ALA A 196 22.86 -4.68 13.89
N HIS A 197 23.05 -4.98 12.59
CA HIS A 197 23.08 -3.97 11.53
C HIS A 197 21.77 -3.19 11.47
N LYS A 198 20.63 -3.88 11.38
CA LYS A 198 19.29 -3.29 11.41
C LYS A 198 19.10 -2.39 12.64
N ASN A 199 19.45 -2.89 13.83
CA ASN A 199 19.33 -2.14 15.08
C ASN A 199 20.27 -0.93 15.16
N LYS A 200 21.46 -1.00 14.53
CA LYS A 200 22.39 0.13 14.42
C LYS A 200 21.81 1.25 13.55
N VAL A 201 21.16 0.91 12.44
CA VAL A 201 20.50 1.88 11.56
C VAL A 201 19.38 2.60 12.31
N THR A 202 18.48 1.86 12.98
CA THR A 202 17.40 2.47 13.77
C THR A 202 17.93 3.27 14.97
N GLY A 203 18.95 2.76 15.67
CA GLY A 203 19.62 3.44 16.79
C GLY A 203 20.24 4.79 16.40
N LYS A 204 20.90 4.86 15.24
CA LYS A 204 21.47 6.12 14.73
C LYS A 204 20.39 7.18 14.50
N LEU A 205 19.30 6.79 13.85
CA LEU A 205 18.22 7.71 13.48
C LEU A 205 17.38 8.16 14.68
N THR A 206 17.08 7.25 15.62
CA THR A 206 16.38 7.57 16.87
C THR A 206 17.21 8.51 17.75
N GLY A 207 18.53 8.29 17.86
CA GLY A 207 19.45 9.21 18.51
C GLY A 207 19.47 10.60 17.86
N GLY A 208 19.44 10.64 16.52
CA GLY A 208 19.30 11.89 15.76
C GLY A 208 18.01 12.65 16.07
N LEU A 209 16.87 11.96 16.14
CA LEU A 209 15.58 12.57 16.52
C LEU A 209 15.60 13.12 17.95
N ALA A 210 16.18 12.39 18.91
CA ALA A 210 16.32 12.87 20.28
C ALA A 210 17.20 14.14 20.35
N ALA A 211 18.30 14.18 19.60
CA ALA A 211 19.15 15.36 19.51
C ALA A 211 18.42 16.55 18.87
N MET A 212 17.67 16.33 17.78
CA MET A 212 16.87 17.37 17.13
C MET A 212 15.77 17.93 18.03
N ALA A 213 15.07 17.08 18.79
CA ALA A 213 14.07 17.52 19.76
C ALA A 213 14.69 18.45 20.82
N LYS A 214 15.88 18.09 21.32
CA LYS A 214 16.64 18.91 22.27
C LYS A 214 17.08 20.25 21.67
N MET A 215 17.61 20.27 20.44
CA MET A 215 18.02 21.50 19.75
C MET A 215 16.85 22.47 19.56
N ARG A 216 15.66 21.93 19.28
CA ARG A 216 14.40 22.68 19.13
C ARG A 216 13.71 23.00 20.45
N LYS A 217 14.29 22.60 21.59
CA LYS A 217 13.71 22.80 22.93
C LYS A 217 12.31 22.20 23.08
N VAL A 218 12.02 21.11 22.36
CA VAL A 218 10.78 20.34 22.52
C VAL A 218 10.88 19.50 23.79
N THR A 219 9.92 19.65 24.70
CA THR A 219 9.84 18.82 25.91
C THR A 219 9.28 17.46 25.56
N VAL A 220 10.10 16.41 25.62
CA VAL A 220 9.63 15.03 25.41
C VAL A 220 9.16 14.44 26.75
N LEU A 221 7.88 14.11 26.84
CA LEU A 221 7.28 13.47 28.02
C LEU A 221 7.05 11.99 27.71
N ARG A 222 7.79 11.14 28.42
CA ARG A 222 7.67 9.69 28.23
C ARG A 222 6.49 9.13 29.01
N GLY A 223 5.41 8.74 28.35
CA GLY A 223 4.27 8.12 29.00
C GLY A 223 3.06 7.85 28.11
N VAL A 224 2.07 7.14 28.65
CA VAL A 224 0.77 6.92 28.02
C VAL A 224 -0.09 8.17 28.23
N GLY A 225 -0.37 8.88 27.14
CA GLY A 225 -1.24 10.06 27.15
C GLY A 225 -2.72 9.69 26.95
N SER A 226 -3.59 10.31 27.74
CA SER A 226 -5.05 10.21 27.61
C SER A 226 -5.70 11.58 27.83
N LEU A 227 -6.63 11.95 26.95
CA LEU A 227 -7.43 13.16 27.09
C LEU A 227 -8.38 13.00 28.29
N ILE A 228 -8.40 14.02 29.14
CA ILE A 228 -9.32 14.08 30.29
C ILE A 228 -10.33 15.20 30.17
N ASP A 229 -10.06 16.21 29.34
CA ASP A 229 -11.02 17.19 28.80
C ASP A 229 -10.48 17.80 27.50
N ALA A 230 -11.06 18.90 27.02
CA ALA A 230 -10.67 19.57 25.77
C ALA A 230 -9.34 20.36 25.85
N GLN A 231 -8.71 20.48 27.02
CA GLN A 231 -7.51 21.30 27.24
C GLN A 231 -6.44 20.64 28.14
N HIS A 232 -6.68 19.43 28.62
CA HIS A 232 -5.80 18.70 29.51
C HIS A 232 -5.56 17.27 29.04
N LEU A 233 -4.30 16.87 29.10
CA LEU A 233 -3.83 15.52 28.83
C LEU A 233 -3.22 14.93 30.11
N LYS A 234 -3.73 13.78 30.55
CA LYS A 234 -3.10 12.97 31.59
C LYS A 234 -2.01 12.11 30.96
N VAL A 235 -0.79 12.17 31.49
CA VAL A 235 0.36 11.36 31.05
C VAL A 235 0.78 10.44 32.19
N GLU A 236 0.60 9.14 32.00
CA GLU A 236 1.07 8.10 32.90
C GLU A 236 2.47 7.67 32.47
N ALA A 237 3.49 7.97 33.28
CA ALA A 237 4.88 7.75 32.93
C ALA A 237 5.19 6.26 32.72
N THR A 238 6.09 5.99 31.78
CA THR A 238 6.49 4.62 31.40
C THR A 238 7.99 4.43 31.42
N GLU A 239 8.45 3.19 31.58
CA GLU A 239 9.87 2.82 31.62
C GLU A 239 10.22 1.57 30.78
N GLY A 240 11.53 1.24 30.73
CA GLY A 240 12.09 0.12 29.95
C GLY A 240 12.58 0.53 28.56
N ALA A 241 13.41 -0.30 27.90
CA ALA A 241 13.92 0.03 26.56
C ALA A 241 12.85 -0.06 25.46
N VAL A 242 11.97 -1.07 25.55
CA VAL A 242 10.90 -1.38 24.57
C VAL A 242 9.51 -1.35 25.23
N GLY A 243 9.46 -1.14 26.55
CA GLY A 243 8.26 -1.28 27.36
C GLY A 243 7.36 -0.03 27.39
N GLN A 244 6.07 -0.29 27.61
CA GLN A 244 5.05 0.67 28.04
C GLN A 244 4.68 0.45 29.51
N ALA A 245 5.55 -0.22 30.28
CA ALA A 245 5.30 -0.51 31.69
C ALA A 245 5.16 0.81 32.45
N LYS A 246 4.03 0.99 33.13
CA LYS A 246 3.74 2.22 33.88
C LYS A 246 4.55 2.25 35.16
N THR A 247 5.21 3.37 35.44
CA THR A 247 5.97 3.56 36.69
C THR A 247 5.07 3.90 37.89
N GLY A 248 3.80 4.20 37.64
CA GLY A 248 2.85 4.73 38.62
C GLY A 248 2.89 6.26 38.76
N ALA A 249 3.90 6.94 38.22
CA ALA A 249 3.93 8.39 38.18
C ALA A 249 2.96 8.94 37.14
N VAL A 250 2.23 10.00 37.50
CA VAL A 250 1.20 10.63 36.67
C VAL A 250 1.44 12.14 36.67
N GLN A 251 1.27 12.78 35.52
CA GLN A 251 1.24 14.24 35.40
C GLN A 251 0.07 14.67 34.51
N THR A 252 -0.49 15.84 34.79
CA THR A 252 -1.49 16.52 33.97
C THR A 252 -0.84 17.68 33.21
N VAL A 253 -1.00 17.68 31.89
CA VAL A 253 -0.42 18.67 30.99
C VAL A 253 -1.54 19.49 30.37
N ALA A 254 -1.55 20.80 30.62
CA ALA A 254 -2.46 21.75 29.97
C ALA A 254 -1.92 22.19 28.61
N PHE A 255 -2.81 22.43 27.66
CA PHE A 255 -2.45 22.89 26.31
C PHE A 255 -3.42 23.92 25.74
N LYS A 256 -2.92 24.83 24.90
CA LYS A 256 -3.79 25.70 24.08
C LYS A 256 -4.29 24.97 22.84
N ARG A 257 -3.46 24.10 22.26
CA ARG A 257 -3.74 23.25 21.11
C ARG A 257 -3.18 21.84 21.30
N LEU A 258 -3.85 20.86 20.70
CA LEU A 258 -3.43 19.47 20.68
C LEU A 258 -3.33 18.95 19.24
N VAL A 259 -2.27 18.20 18.93
CA VAL A 259 -2.21 17.37 17.72
C VAL A 259 -2.18 15.90 18.15
N ILE A 260 -3.22 15.15 17.75
CA ILE A 260 -3.31 13.71 17.96
C ILE A 260 -2.57 13.01 16.82
N ALA A 261 -1.47 12.33 17.14
CA ALA A 261 -0.63 11.57 16.21
C ALA A 261 -0.38 10.13 16.73
N ALA A 262 -1.37 9.54 17.40
CA ALA A 262 -1.26 8.23 18.07
C ALA A 262 -1.26 7.02 17.11
N GLY A 263 -1.30 7.27 15.80
CA GLY A 263 -1.07 6.28 14.74
C GLY A 263 -2.04 5.10 14.74
N SER A 264 -1.52 3.95 14.31
CA SER A 264 -2.24 2.68 14.15
C SER A 264 -1.46 1.52 14.80
N GLN A 265 -2.05 0.32 14.77
CA GLN A 265 -1.41 -0.92 15.22
C GLN A 265 -1.80 -2.09 14.31
N ALA A 266 -1.01 -3.17 14.34
CA ALA A 266 -1.34 -4.40 13.61
C ALA A 266 -2.70 -4.96 14.06
N VAL A 267 -3.47 -5.48 13.10
CA VAL A 267 -4.68 -6.26 13.39
C VAL A 267 -4.25 -7.63 13.90
N ARG A 268 -4.85 -8.07 15.03
CA ARG A 268 -4.68 -9.43 15.56
C ARG A 268 -5.92 -10.24 15.25
N LEU A 269 -5.74 -11.41 14.67
CA LEU A 269 -6.84 -12.32 14.36
C LEU A 269 -7.20 -13.12 15.62
N PRO A 270 -8.42 -12.96 16.20
CA PRO A 270 -8.74 -13.54 17.51
C PRO A 270 -8.70 -15.07 17.56
N PHE A 271 -8.84 -15.74 16.41
CA PHE A 271 -8.87 -17.20 16.33
C PHE A 271 -7.46 -17.83 16.26
N LEU A 272 -6.41 -17.05 16.02
CA LEU A 272 -5.05 -17.56 16.03
C LEU A 272 -4.58 -17.80 17.48
N PRO A 273 -3.91 -18.93 17.78
CA PRO A 273 -3.42 -19.20 19.12
C PRO A 273 -2.33 -18.20 19.54
N ASN A 274 -2.16 -18.03 20.84
CA ASN A 274 -1.06 -17.24 21.38
C ASN A 274 0.20 -18.10 21.44
N ASP A 275 1.04 -18.03 20.41
CA ASP A 275 2.29 -18.79 20.27
C ASP A 275 3.40 -17.86 19.75
N PRO A 276 4.65 -17.96 20.24
CA PRO A 276 5.77 -17.13 19.76
C PRO A 276 6.08 -17.27 18.26
N ARG A 277 5.66 -18.36 17.62
CA ARG A 277 5.78 -18.59 16.16
C ARG A 277 4.66 -17.90 15.36
N ILE A 278 3.73 -17.22 16.02
CA ILE A 278 2.71 -16.41 15.36
C ILE A 278 3.03 -14.94 15.64
N VAL A 279 3.54 -14.26 14.62
CA VAL A 279 4.11 -12.92 14.74
C VAL A 279 3.32 -11.90 13.93
N ASP A 280 3.32 -10.65 14.39
CA ASP A 280 3.04 -9.51 13.51
C ASP A 280 4.34 -9.01 12.86
N SER A 281 4.27 -7.92 12.10
CA SER A 281 5.43 -7.33 11.45
C SER A 281 6.57 -6.99 12.41
N THR A 282 6.28 -6.66 13.68
CA THR A 282 7.33 -6.37 14.68
C THR A 282 8.11 -7.64 14.99
N GLY A 283 7.42 -8.76 15.26
CA GLY A 283 8.07 -10.04 15.54
C GLY A 283 8.88 -10.57 14.35
N ALA A 284 8.38 -10.38 13.12
CA ALA A 284 9.14 -10.70 11.91
C ALA A 284 10.43 -9.86 11.80
N LEU A 285 10.38 -8.56 12.12
CA LEU A 285 11.55 -7.67 12.12
C LEU A 285 12.55 -7.92 13.26
N GLU A 286 12.16 -8.68 14.27
CA GLU A 286 13.05 -9.13 15.33
C GLU A 286 13.86 -10.37 14.93
N MET A 287 13.39 -11.14 13.94
CA MET A 287 14.07 -12.31 13.38
C MET A 287 14.50 -13.31 14.47
N GLN A 288 13.61 -13.63 15.41
CA GLN A 288 13.90 -14.54 16.53
C GLN A 288 13.64 -16.02 16.20
N VAL A 289 12.84 -16.28 15.17
CA VAL A 289 12.47 -17.63 14.74
C VAL A 289 13.11 -17.88 13.38
N GLU A 290 14.01 -18.86 13.34
CA GLU A 290 14.48 -19.45 12.09
C GLU A 290 13.37 -20.35 11.55
N ALA A 291 12.99 -20.14 10.29
CA ALA A 291 11.84 -20.80 9.69
C ALA A 291 12.23 -21.42 8.35
N GLU A 292 12.06 -22.73 8.22
CA GLU A 292 12.18 -23.39 6.92
C GLU A 292 10.94 -23.09 6.06
N LYS A 293 9.75 -23.07 6.67
CA LYS A 293 8.49 -22.72 6.00
C LYS A 293 7.71 -21.63 6.75
N MET A 294 7.36 -20.57 6.04
CA MET A 294 6.64 -19.42 6.57
C MET A 294 5.29 -19.24 5.87
N LEU A 295 4.22 -19.04 6.65
CA LEU A 295 2.93 -18.58 6.15
C LEU A 295 2.78 -17.08 6.30
N ILE A 296 2.35 -16.41 5.25
CA ILE A 296 1.95 -15.00 5.26
C ILE A 296 0.42 -14.94 5.17
N VAL A 297 -0.23 -14.45 6.23
CA VAL A 297 -1.68 -14.22 6.27
C VAL A 297 -1.95 -12.76 5.88
N GLY A 298 -2.41 -12.55 4.65
CA GLY A 298 -2.63 -11.25 4.02
C GLY A 298 -1.58 -10.95 2.94
N GLY A 299 -2.04 -10.80 1.70
CA GLY A 299 -1.26 -10.52 0.50
C GLY A 299 -0.93 -9.05 0.27
N GLY A 300 -0.89 -8.25 1.35
CA GLY A 300 -0.54 -6.83 1.30
C GLY A 300 0.96 -6.57 1.32
N ILE A 301 1.36 -5.33 1.03
CA ILE A 301 2.77 -4.89 0.90
C ILE A 301 3.64 -5.38 2.06
N ILE A 302 3.23 -5.15 3.31
CA ILE A 302 4.03 -5.51 4.50
C ILE A 302 4.34 -7.00 4.54
N GLY A 303 3.35 -7.85 4.24
CA GLY A 303 3.52 -9.31 4.24
C GLY A 303 4.50 -9.75 3.16
N LEU A 304 4.36 -9.21 1.95
CA LEU A 304 5.21 -9.57 0.81
C LEU A 304 6.65 -9.03 0.94
N GLU A 305 6.84 -7.85 1.53
CA GLU A 305 8.16 -7.33 1.88
C GLU A 305 8.87 -8.27 2.88
N MET A 306 8.18 -8.69 3.94
CA MET A 306 8.76 -9.64 4.91
C MET A 306 8.99 -11.02 4.28
N GLY A 307 8.07 -11.49 3.45
CA GLY A 307 8.26 -12.72 2.68
C GLY A 307 9.52 -12.68 1.83
N THR A 308 9.77 -11.57 1.13
CA THR A 308 10.99 -11.38 0.33
C THR A 308 12.25 -11.55 1.17
N VAL A 309 12.33 -10.87 2.32
CA VAL A 309 13.47 -11.01 3.25
C VAL A 309 13.66 -12.46 3.70
N TYR A 310 12.60 -13.10 4.21
CA TYR A 310 12.70 -14.46 4.74
C TYR A 310 13.01 -15.49 3.65
N SER A 311 12.48 -15.31 2.44
CA SER A 311 12.77 -16.19 1.32
C SER A 311 14.22 -16.13 0.88
N THR A 312 14.81 -14.95 0.78
CA THR A 312 16.24 -14.80 0.46
C THR A 312 17.14 -15.38 1.55
N LEU A 313 16.66 -15.42 2.80
CA LEU A 313 17.34 -16.07 3.92
C LEU A 313 17.10 -17.60 3.99
N GLY A 314 16.32 -18.16 3.05
CA GLY A 314 16.14 -19.60 2.88
C GLY A 314 14.73 -20.14 3.17
N SER A 315 13.79 -19.32 3.67
CA SER A 315 12.43 -19.78 3.96
C SER A 315 11.62 -20.04 2.68
N ARG A 316 10.90 -21.16 2.63
CA ARG A 316 9.81 -21.37 1.67
C ARG A 316 8.55 -20.66 2.13
N LEU A 317 7.83 -20.03 1.20
CA LEU A 317 6.68 -19.19 1.54
C LEU A 317 5.37 -19.82 1.07
N ASP A 318 4.34 -19.71 1.90
CA ASP A 318 2.95 -19.70 1.44
C ASP A 318 2.35 -18.33 1.74
N VAL A 319 1.49 -17.83 0.85
CA VAL A 319 0.68 -16.63 1.13
C VAL A 319 -0.79 -16.95 0.94
N VAL A 320 -1.61 -16.50 1.90
CA VAL A 320 -3.07 -16.59 1.85
C VAL A 320 -3.68 -15.19 1.83
N GLU A 321 -4.57 -14.95 0.88
CA GLU A 321 -5.28 -13.69 0.70
C GLU A 321 -6.76 -13.97 0.43
N MET A 322 -7.63 -13.28 1.17
CA MET A 322 -9.08 -13.39 1.03
C MET A 322 -9.59 -12.75 -0.26
N LEU A 323 -8.86 -11.78 -0.79
CA LEU A 323 -9.15 -11.04 -2.02
C LEU A 323 -8.62 -11.77 -3.26
N PRO A 324 -9.12 -11.40 -4.46
CA PRO A 324 -8.68 -12.02 -5.71
C PRO A 324 -7.29 -11.55 -6.19
N THR A 325 -6.61 -10.66 -5.46
CA THR A 325 -5.32 -10.10 -5.89
C THR A 325 -4.44 -9.75 -4.71
N LEU A 326 -3.13 -9.86 -4.92
CA LEU A 326 -2.10 -9.35 -4.03
C LEU A 326 -1.95 -7.82 -4.21
N MET A 327 -1.31 -7.14 -3.26
CA MET A 327 -1.03 -5.70 -3.33
C MET A 327 -2.27 -4.85 -3.69
N THR A 328 -3.42 -5.16 -3.09
CA THR A 328 -4.68 -4.47 -3.36
C THR A 328 -4.50 -2.94 -3.37
N GLY A 329 -4.89 -2.32 -4.48
CA GLY A 329 -4.71 -0.88 -4.74
C GLY A 329 -3.73 -0.59 -5.88
N ALA A 330 -2.80 -1.50 -6.19
CA ALA A 330 -1.99 -1.42 -7.40
C ALA A 330 -2.75 -2.02 -8.60
N ASP A 331 -2.46 -1.54 -9.82
CA ASP A 331 -3.02 -2.15 -11.02
C ASP A 331 -2.47 -3.58 -11.22
N ARG A 332 -3.34 -4.44 -11.76
CA ARG A 332 -3.07 -5.88 -11.93
C ARG A 332 -1.90 -6.18 -12.85
N ASP A 333 -1.63 -5.34 -13.84
CA ASP A 333 -0.53 -5.51 -14.78
C ASP A 333 0.84 -5.33 -14.09
N LEU A 334 0.97 -4.39 -13.15
CA LEU A 334 2.17 -4.26 -12.32
C LEU A 334 2.35 -5.49 -11.42
N VAL A 335 1.28 -5.89 -10.72
CA VAL A 335 1.31 -7.04 -9.79
C VAL A 335 1.63 -8.34 -10.53
N LYS A 336 1.17 -8.50 -11.77
CA LYS A 336 1.46 -9.69 -12.59
C LYS A 336 2.95 -9.86 -12.89
N VAL A 337 3.66 -8.77 -13.16
CA VAL A 337 5.12 -8.80 -13.36
C VAL A 337 5.81 -9.24 -12.07
N TRP A 338 5.47 -8.60 -10.95
CA TRP A 338 6.02 -8.95 -9.63
C TRP A 338 5.75 -10.42 -9.29
N GLN A 339 4.52 -10.90 -9.48
CA GLN A 339 4.10 -12.25 -9.12
C GLN A 339 4.83 -13.29 -9.98
N LYS A 340 5.00 -13.03 -11.28
CA LYS A 340 5.75 -13.92 -12.18
C LYS A 340 7.21 -14.02 -11.74
N PHE A 341 7.84 -12.89 -11.43
CA PHE A 341 9.24 -12.84 -10.98
C PHE A 341 9.44 -13.61 -9.66
N ASN A 342 8.53 -13.43 -8.71
CA ASN A 342 8.64 -14.01 -7.36
C ASN A 342 8.03 -15.40 -7.20
N ALA A 343 7.42 -15.97 -8.24
CA ALA A 343 6.74 -17.27 -8.15
C ALA A 343 7.62 -18.37 -7.54
N HIS A 344 8.91 -18.36 -7.86
CA HIS A 344 9.89 -19.32 -7.34
C HIS A 344 10.03 -19.31 -5.81
N ARG A 345 9.68 -18.21 -5.12
CA ARG A 345 9.77 -18.06 -3.66
C ARG A 345 8.64 -18.77 -2.91
N PHE A 346 7.52 -19.00 -3.59
CA PHE A 346 6.30 -19.52 -2.98
C PHE A 346 6.08 -20.99 -3.35
N ASP A 347 5.60 -21.78 -2.39
CA ASP A 347 5.02 -23.08 -2.69
C ASP A 347 3.54 -22.91 -3.08
N ASN A 348 2.83 -21.98 -2.43
CA ASN A 348 1.43 -21.65 -2.73
C ASN A 348 1.15 -20.14 -2.64
N ILE A 349 0.42 -19.63 -3.64
CA ILE A 349 -0.23 -18.31 -3.63
C ILE A 349 -1.75 -18.55 -3.62
N MET A 350 -2.36 -18.49 -2.44
CA MET A 350 -3.77 -18.82 -2.20
C MET A 350 -4.63 -17.56 -2.18
N LEU A 351 -5.15 -17.17 -3.35
CA LEU A 351 -6.10 -16.05 -3.49
C LEU A 351 -7.53 -16.52 -3.26
N ASN A 352 -8.46 -15.59 -2.99
CA ASN A 352 -9.85 -15.92 -2.64
C ASN A 352 -9.98 -17.00 -1.55
N THR A 353 -9.01 -17.06 -0.64
CA THR A 353 -8.85 -18.14 0.33
C THR A 353 -8.84 -17.57 1.75
N LYS A 354 -9.53 -18.24 2.66
CA LYS A 354 -9.62 -17.87 4.08
C LYS A 354 -8.80 -18.82 4.92
N THR A 355 -8.14 -18.28 5.93
CA THR A 355 -7.66 -19.07 7.07
C THR A 355 -8.83 -19.33 8.01
N VAL A 356 -9.15 -20.61 8.28
CA VAL A 356 -10.31 -21.00 9.10
C VAL A 356 -9.96 -21.64 10.43
N GLY A 357 -8.71 -22.07 10.60
CA GLY A 357 -8.22 -22.61 11.86
C GLY A 357 -6.71 -22.59 11.93
N ALA A 358 -6.18 -22.49 13.15
CA ALA A 358 -4.76 -22.64 13.42
C ALA A 358 -4.58 -23.34 14.78
N GLU A 359 -3.70 -24.34 14.82
CA GLU A 359 -3.36 -25.10 16.02
C GLU A 359 -1.85 -25.08 16.22
N ALA A 360 -1.40 -24.64 17.40
CA ALA A 360 0.00 -24.70 17.78
C ALA A 360 0.33 -26.11 18.29
N LYS A 361 1.26 -26.80 17.62
CA LYS A 361 1.79 -28.10 18.02
C LYS A 361 3.29 -28.00 18.30
N ALA A 362 3.87 -29.06 18.88
CA ALA A 362 5.29 -29.10 19.19
C ALA A 362 6.18 -28.93 17.94
N ASP A 363 5.72 -29.45 16.80
CA ASP A 363 6.45 -29.48 15.54
C ASP A 363 6.15 -28.30 14.61
N GLY A 364 5.18 -27.43 14.93
CA GLY A 364 4.85 -26.25 14.12
C GLY A 364 3.46 -25.69 14.39
N ILE A 365 3.10 -24.67 13.61
CA ILE A 365 1.74 -24.13 13.55
C ILE A 365 1.02 -24.79 12.38
N TRP A 366 -0.05 -25.51 12.68
CA TRP A 366 -0.87 -26.20 11.69
C TRP A 366 -2.07 -25.32 11.33
N VAL A 367 -2.18 -24.93 10.06
CA VAL A 367 -3.16 -23.95 9.60
C VAL A 367 -4.07 -24.58 8.55
N THR A 368 -5.38 -24.37 8.71
CA THR A 368 -6.42 -24.88 7.81
C THR A 368 -6.97 -23.73 6.96
N PHE A 369 -7.16 -24.00 5.67
CA PHE A 369 -7.64 -23.03 4.70
C PHE A 369 -8.97 -23.48 4.07
N GLU A 370 -9.79 -22.50 3.69
CA GLU A 370 -10.99 -22.69 2.86
C GLU A 370 -10.94 -21.74 1.67
N GLY A 371 -11.01 -22.30 0.46
CA GLY A 371 -10.95 -21.54 -0.79
C GLY A 371 -10.88 -22.47 -1.98
N GLU A 372 -11.15 -21.95 -3.17
CA GLU A 372 -10.96 -22.70 -4.40
C GLU A 372 -9.46 -22.95 -4.61
N GLY A 373 -9.08 -24.23 -4.79
CA GLY A 373 -7.68 -24.62 -4.96
C GLY A 373 -6.83 -24.61 -3.68
N ALA A 374 -7.40 -24.26 -2.52
CA ALA A 374 -6.69 -24.32 -1.24
C ALA A 374 -6.38 -25.78 -0.83
N PRO A 375 -5.25 -26.05 -0.17
CA PRO A 375 -4.95 -27.38 0.38
C PRO A 375 -6.07 -27.86 1.31
N LYS A 376 -6.54 -29.09 1.12
CA LYS A 376 -7.63 -29.67 1.92
C LYS A 376 -7.19 -30.04 3.35
N GLU A 377 -5.95 -30.50 3.48
CA GLU A 377 -5.37 -30.88 4.77
C GLU A 377 -4.71 -29.66 5.44
N PRO A 378 -4.71 -29.58 6.78
CA PRO A 378 -3.96 -28.56 7.50
C PRO A 378 -2.47 -28.57 7.10
N GLN A 379 -1.90 -27.39 6.86
CA GLN A 379 -0.51 -27.21 6.47
C GLN A 379 0.35 -26.81 7.67
N ARG A 380 1.53 -27.41 7.81
CA ARG A 380 2.49 -27.11 8.88
C ARG A 380 3.41 -25.95 8.49
N TYR A 381 3.59 -25.00 9.40
CA TYR A 381 4.51 -23.87 9.27
C TYR A 381 5.39 -23.69 10.50
N ASP A 382 6.62 -23.24 10.32
CA ASP A 382 7.54 -22.89 11.40
C ASP A 382 7.25 -21.48 11.94
N LEU A 383 6.78 -20.59 11.05
CA LEU A 383 6.43 -19.20 11.35
C LEU A 383 5.16 -18.80 10.62
N VAL A 384 4.26 -18.10 11.32
CA VAL A 384 3.07 -17.49 10.73
C VAL A 384 3.12 -15.98 10.95
N LEU A 385 3.18 -15.22 9.86
CA LEU A 385 3.08 -13.76 9.86
C LEU A 385 1.63 -13.33 9.62
N GLN A 386 1.00 -12.73 10.63
CA GLN A 386 -0.28 -12.04 10.47
C GLN A 386 -0.07 -10.61 9.93
N ALA A 387 -0.32 -10.42 8.65
CA ALA A 387 -0.16 -9.16 7.91
C ALA A 387 -1.47 -8.66 7.26
N VAL A 388 -2.62 -8.95 7.90
CA VAL A 388 -3.98 -8.62 7.38
C VAL A 388 -4.37 -7.14 7.47
N GLY A 389 -3.41 -6.25 7.75
CA GLY A 389 -3.61 -4.81 7.83
C GLY A 389 -3.49 -4.23 9.24
N ARG A 390 -3.91 -2.97 9.37
CA ARG A 390 -3.69 -2.13 10.55
C ARG A 390 -4.97 -1.40 10.94
N THR A 391 -5.13 -1.15 12.24
CA THR A 391 -6.28 -0.43 12.82
C THR A 391 -5.83 0.84 13.54
N PRO A 392 -6.51 1.98 13.38
CA PRO A 392 -6.17 3.24 14.04
C PRO A 392 -6.41 3.20 15.56
N ASN A 393 -5.66 4.02 16.31
CA ASN A 393 -5.71 4.02 17.77
C ASN A 393 -6.68 5.05 18.40
N GLY A 394 -7.61 5.65 17.63
CA GLY A 394 -8.48 6.74 18.10
C GLY A 394 -9.33 6.41 19.33
N LYS A 395 -9.71 5.14 19.50
CA LYS A 395 -10.50 4.66 20.66
C LYS A 395 -9.66 4.38 21.92
N LYS A 396 -8.36 4.71 21.92
CA LYS A 396 -7.40 4.32 22.99
C LYS A 396 -6.74 5.49 23.70
N ILE A 397 -7.23 6.71 23.45
CA ILE A 397 -6.60 7.95 23.91
C ILE A 397 -7.55 8.85 24.72
N GLY A 398 -8.75 8.37 25.06
CA GLY A 398 -9.75 9.15 25.79
C GLY A 398 -10.32 10.34 25.00
N ALA A 399 -10.32 10.26 23.66
CA ALA A 399 -10.73 11.34 22.76
C ALA A 399 -12.15 11.86 23.06
N GLU A 400 -13.04 10.97 23.48
CA GLU A 400 -14.40 11.28 23.90
C GLU A 400 -14.47 12.28 25.04
N ASN A 401 -13.50 12.27 25.96
CA ASN A 401 -13.47 13.22 27.09
C ASN A 401 -13.20 14.65 26.61
N ALA A 402 -12.55 14.82 25.47
CA ALA A 402 -12.34 16.12 24.83
C ALA A 402 -13.50 16.54 23.92
N GLY A 403 -14.53 15.70 23.76
CA GLY A 403 -15.62 15.90 22.79
C GLY A 403 -15.24 15.56 21.34
N VAL A 404 -14.10 14.90 21.12
CA VAL A 404 -13.63 14.51 19.78
C VAL A 404 -14.41 13.30 19.28
N ILE A 405 -14.92 13.39 18.06
CA ILE A 405 -15.61 12.29 17.38
C ILE A 405 -14.58 11.25 16.92
N VAL A 406 -14.81 9.98 17.27
CA VAL A 406 -14.06 8.84 16.77
C VAL A 406 -15.03 7.91 16.06
N GLY A 407 -14.77 7.63 14.78
CA GLY A 407 -15.62 6.74 13.98
C GLY A 407 -15.58 5.29 14.47
N ASP A 408 -16.52 4.48 14.00
CA ASP A 408 -16.66 3.08 14.44
C ASP A 408 -15.41 2.23 14.22
N ARG A 409 -14.69 2.50 13.14
CA ARG A 409 -13.42 1.84 12.81
C ARG A 409 -12.21 2.41 13.56
N GLY A 410 -12.40 3.42 14.41
CA GLY A 410 -11.37 4.03 15.25
C GLY A 410 -10.61 5.21 14.63
N PHE A 411 -11.00 5.65 13.43
CA PHE A 411 -10.43 6.84 12.80
C PHE A 411 -11.01 8.13 13.41
N ILE A 412 -10.21 9.20 13.39
CA ILE A 412 -10.63 10.54 13.80
C ILE A 412 -10.76 11.39 12.52
N PRO A 413 -11.98 11.72 12.07
CA PRO A 413 -12.16 12.54 10.88
C PRO A 413 -11.61 13.95 11.11
N VAL A 414 -11.01 14.52 10.07
CA VAL A 414 -10.47 15.88 10.07
C VAL A 414 -10.84 16.63 8.80
N ASP A 415 -10.79 17.96 8.87
CA ASP A 415 -10.86 18.82 7.68
C ASP A 415 -9.52 18.95 6.96
N VAL A 416 -9.46 19.72 5.87
CA VAL A 416 -8.22 19.97 5.09
C VAL A 416 -7.13 20.71 5.88
N GLN A 417 -7.45 21.29 7.03
CA GLN A 417 -6.50 21.92 7.94
C GLN A 417 -6.06 20.99 9.08
N MET A 418 -6.45 19.72 9.01
CA MET A 418 -6.20 18.67 10.01
C MET A 418 -6.94 18.88 11.34
N ARG A 419 -7.98 19.73 11.36
CA ARG A 419 -8.79 19.97 12.57
C ARG A 419 -9.83 18.87 12.75
N THR A 420 -10.03 18.46 13.99
CA THR A 420 -11.18 17.62 14.35
C THR A 420 -12.45 18.47 14.48
N ASN A 421 -13.56 17.87 14.93
CA ASN A 421 -14.76 18.63 15.28
C ASN A 421 -14.57 19.59 16.48
N VAL A 422 -13.49 19.43 17.24
CA VAL A 422 -13.13 20.31 18.36
C VAL A 422 -12.05 21.29 17.87
N PRO A 423 -12.32 22.61 17.79
CA PRO A 423 -11.41 23.57 17.13
C PRO A 423 -9.98 23.65 17.69
N SER A 424 -9.80 23.32 18.97
CA SER A 424 -8.49 23.28 19.64
C SER A 424 -7.72 21.98 19.42
N VAL A 425 -8.34 20.96 18.81
CA VAL A 425 -7.77 19.62 18.65
C VAL A 425 -7.67 19.27 17.17
N PHE A 426 -6.46 18.87 16.78
CA PHE A 426 -6.07 18.42 15.46
C PHE A 426 -5.74 16.92 15.50
N ALA A 427 -5.78 16.25 14.37
CA ALA A 427 -5.31 14.86 14.24
C ALA A 427 -4.60 14.64 12.90
N ILE A 428 -3.59 13.77 12.88
CA ILE A 428 -2.75 13.53 11.69
C ILE A 428 -2.26 12.07 11.60
N GLY A 429 -1.87 11.64 10.40
CA GLY A 429 -1.26 10.36 10.11
C GLY A 429 -2.25 9.22 9.98
N ASP A 430 -1.84 8.02 10.38
CA ASP A 430 -2.68 6.82 10.24
C ASP A 430 -4.02 6.92 10.98
N ILE A 431 -4.08 7.75 12.03
CA ILE A 431 -5.28 7.86 12.88
C ILE A 431 -6.42 8.59 12.19
N VAL A 432 -6.16 9.36 11.13
CA VAL A 432 -7.20 10.14 10.43
C VAL A 432 -7.75 9.47 9.19
N GLY A 433 -7.01 8.53 8.60
CA GLY A 433 -7.49 7.82 7.41
C GLY A 433 -6.40 7.17 6.57
N GLN A 434 -6.85 6.48 5.53
CA GLN A 434 -5.98 5.90 4.49
C GLN A 434 -5.47 7.00 3.53
N PRO A 435 -4.35 6.75 2.83
CA PRO A 435 -3.43 5.63 3.03
C PRO A 435 -2.56 5.83 4.29
N MET A 436 -2.32 4.76 5.06
CA MET A 436 -1.47 4.78 6.27
C MET A 436 0.03 4.82 5.91
N LEU A 437 0.50 5.99 5.48
CA LEU A 437 1.85 6.19 4.97
C LEU A 437 2.60 7.31 5.71
N ALA A 438 3.90 7.10 5.91
CA ALA A 438 4.73 8.00 6.70
C ALA A 438 4.86 9.41 6.07
N HIS A 439 5.04 9.49 4.75
CA HIS A 439 5.12 10.76 4.02
C HIS A 439 3.81 11.54 4.08
N LYS A 440 2.65 10.88 4.00
CA LYS A 440 1.36 11.53 4.27
C LYS A 440 1.35 12.17 5.66
N ALA A 441 1.68 11.38 6.69
CA ALA A 441 1.67 11.83 8.08
C ALA A 441 2.60 13.04 8.32
N VAL A 442 3.78 13.07 7.69
CA VAL A 442 4.72 14.20 7.79
C VAL A 442 4.11 15.48 7.21
N HIS A 443 3.52 15.42 6.01
CA HIS A 443 2.92 16.59 5.36
C HIS A 443 1.67 17.09 6.12
N GLU A 444 0.79 16.18 6.55
CA GLU A 444 -0.34 16.51 7.44
C GLU A 444 0.16 17.19 8.73
N GLY A 445 1.25 16.69 9.32
CA GLY A 445 1.87 17.27 10.52
C GLY A 445 2.40 18.68 10.33
N HIS A 446 3.01 18.97 9.19
CA HIS A 446 3.46 20.33 8.87
C HIS A 446 2.27 21.29 8.75
N VAL A 447 1.20 20.90 8.03
CA VAL A 447 -0.01 21.72 7.89
C VAL A 447 -0.63 22.00 9.25
N ALA A 448 -0.83 20.99 10.10
CA ALA A 448 -1.40 21.18 11.43
C ALA A 448 -0.58 22.17 12.27
N ALA A 449 0.75 22.02 12.28
CA ALA A 449 1.65 22.90 13.01
C ALA A 449 1.61 24.35 12.52
N GLU A 450 1.53 24.57 11.20
CA GLU A 450 1.43 25.90 10.61
C GLU A 450 0.10 26.57 10.92
N VAL A 451 -1.01 25.83 10.80
CA VAL A 451 -2.34 26.35 11.14
C VAL A 451 -2.38 26.76 12.61
N ILE A 452 -1.90 25.89 13.51
CA ILE A 452 -1.83 26.17 14.96
C ILE A 452 -0.97 27.40 15.25
N ALA A 453 0.23 27.50 14.67
CA ALA A 453 1.10 28.65 14.86
C ALA A 453 0.47 29.94 14.31
N GLY A 454 -0.15 29.88 13.14
CA GLY A 454 -0.86 31.00 12.55
C GLY A 454 -1.98 31.54 13.45
N GLU A 455 -2.75 30.66 14.08
CA GLU A 455 -3.77 31.08 15.05
C GLU A 455 -3.20 31.68 16.33
N LEU A 456 -2.18 31.05 16.92
CA LEU A 456 -1.66 31.46 18.22
C LEU A 456 -0.77 32.71 18.14
N LEU A 457 -0.14 32.94 16.99
CA LEU A 457 0.77 34.07 16.75
C LEU A 457 0.14 35.19 15.90
N GLY A 458 -1.05 34.97 15.35
CA GLY A 458 -1.73 35.94 14.49
C GLY A 458 -1.17 36.04 13.06
N ASP A 459 -0.57 34.97 12.54
CA ASP A 459 -0.08 34.91 11.16
C ASP A 459 -1.15 34.34 10.22
N GLU A 460 -1.78 35.24 9.45
CA GLU A 460 -2.86 34.91 8.51
C GLU A 460 -2.42 34.06 7.31
N LYS A 461 -1.12 34.03 6.97
CA LYS A 461 -0.61 33.16 5.90
C LYS A 461 -0.54 31.72 6.39
N LEU A 462 0.10 31.50 7.55
CA LEU A 462 0.24 30.17 8.14
C LEU A 462 -1.13 29.57 8.55
N LYS A 463 -2.02 30.41 9.06
CA LYS A 463 -3.39 30.01 9.44
C LYS A 463 -4.21 29.45 8.26
N LYS A 464 -3.82 29.77 7.03
CA LYS A 464 -4.48 29.31 5.79
C LYS A 464 -3.79 28.09 5.15
N SER A 465 -2.77 27.50 5.78
CA SER A 465 -2.20 26.25 5.33
C SER A 465 -3.27 25.16 5.24
N GLN A 466 -3.18 24.34 4.19
CA GLN A 466 -4.10 23.25 3.90
C GLN A 466 -3.31 22.05 3.39
N PHE A 467 -3.80 20.85 3.71
CA PHE A 467 -3.34 19.61 3.12
C PHE A 467 -4.13 19.36 1.84
N ASP A 468 -3.65 19.96 0.74
CA ASP A 468 -4.23 19.88 -0.60
C ASP A 468 -3.28 19.12 -1.54
N ALA A 469 -2.93 17.89 -1.15
CA ALA A 469 -2.16 16.99 -1.99
C ALA A 469 -3.11 16.28 -2.96
N ARG A 470 -2.92 16.48 -4.28
CA ARG A 470 -3.70 15.75 -5.28
C ARG A 470 -3.35 14.27 -5.28
N VAL A 471 -2.10 13.97 -4.98
CA VAL A 471 -1.59 12.60 -5.04
C VAL A 471 -0.68 12.26 -3.87
N ILE A 472 -0.75 10.99 -3.46
CA ILE A 472 0.13 10.41 -2.44
C ILE A 472 0.69 9.11 -3.05
N PRO A 473 2.02 8.99 -3.26
CA PRO A 473 2.59 7.80 -3.87
C PRO A 473 2.55 6.61 -2.91
N SER A 474 2.44 5.41 -3.47
CA SER A 474 2.51 4.13 -2.77
C SER A 474 3.60 3.28 -3.40
N VAL A 475 4.37 2.57 -2.56
CA VAL A 475 5.49 1.75 -3.00
C VAL A 475 5.53 0.46 -2.19
N ALA A 476 5.53 -0.67 -2.88
CA ALA A 476 5.98 -1.95 -2.33
C ALA A 476 7.47 -2.11 -2.65
N TYR A 477 8.30 -2.16 -1.61
CA TYR A 477 9.76 -2.31 -1.74
C TYR A 477 10.16 -3.79 -1.84
N THR A 478 9.35 -4.58 -2.55
CA THR A 478 9.68 -5.95 -2.96
C THR A 478 10.73 -5.93 -4.06
N ASP A 479 11.15 -7.11 -4.54
CA ASP A 479 11.99 -7.21 -5.73
C ASP A 479 11.27 -7.97 -6.86
N PRO A 480 10.96 -7.35 -8.02
CA PRO A 480 11.07 -5.92 -8.29
C PRO A 480 10.14 -5.08 -7.41
N GLU A 481 10.44 -3.78 -7.30
CA GLU A 481 9.57 -2.84 -6.60
C GLU A 481 8.30 -2.60 -7.42
N VAL A 482 7.19 -2.29 -6.75
CA VAL A 482 5.92 -1.89 -7.38
C VAL A 482 5.54 -0.52 -6.82
N ALA A 483 5.66 0.52 -7.64
CA ALA A 483 5.37 1.90 -7.27
C ALA A 483 4.23 2.47 -8.10
N TRP A 484 3.32 3.23 -7.48
CA TRP A 484 2.24 3.92 -8.19
C TRP A 484 1.82 5.20 -7.49
N VAL A 485 1.21 6.11 -8.24
CA VAL A 485 0.72 7.40 -7.75
C VAL A 485 -0.44 7.90 -8.62
N GLY A 486 -1.38 8.62 -8.01
CA GLY A 486 -2.57 9.11 -8.69
C GLY A 486 -3.61 8.00 -8.95
N ILE A 487 -4.42 8.18 -9.98
CA ILE A 487 -5.44 7.21 -10.36
C ILE A 487 -4.80 5.96 -10.98
N THR A 488 -5.40 4.80 -10.75
CA THR A 488 -5.04 3.54 -11.41
C THR A 488 -6.01 3.25 -12.56
N GLU A 489 -5.70 2.29 -13.44
CA GLU A 489 -6.63 1.87 -14.50
C GLU A 489 -7.93 1.29 -13.89
N ASP A 490 -7.82 0.50 -12.82
CA ASP A 490 -8.96 -0.06 -12.11
C ASP A 490 -9.86 1.05 -11.51
N GLU A 491 -9.26 2.09 -10.91
CA GLU A 491 -10.01 3.24 -10.40
C GLU A 491 -10.62 4.08 -11.52
N ALA A 492 -9.89 4.33 -12.60
CA ALA A 492 -10.40 5.08 -13.76
C ALA A 492 -11.63 4.40 -14.35
N LYS A 493 -11.55 3.07 -14.55
CA LYS A 493 -12.67 2.24 -15.00
C LYS A 493 -13.85 2.29 -14.03
N ALA A 494 -13.60 2.17 -12.73
CA ALA A 494 -14.66 2.22 -11.72
C ALA A 494 -15.36 3.59 -11.65
N LYS A 495 -14.64 4.68 -11.90
CA LYS A 495 -15.15 6.07 -11.89
C LYS A 495 -15.67 6.54 -13.26
N GLY A 496 -15.54 5.72 -14.32
CA GLY A 496 -15.91 6.10 -15.69
C GLY A 496 -15.01 7.18 -16.30
N ILE A 497 -13.80 7.35 -15.79
CA ILE A 497 -12.80 8.30 -16.31
C ILE A 497 -12.10 7.64 -17.48
N LYS A 498 -12.10 8.31 -18.63
CA LYS A 498 -11.41 7.83 -19.83
C LYS A 498 -9.96 8.26 -19.80
N VAL A 499 -9.05 7.31 -20.07
CA VAL A 499 -7.61 7.55 -19.99
C VAL A 499 -6.90 7.12 -21.27
N THR A 500 -5.99 7.95 -21.72
CA THR A 500 -4.94 7.57 -22.67
C THR A 500 -3.77 6.97 -21.88
N LYS A 501 -3.38 5.74 -22.22
CA LYS A 501 -2.27 5.03 -21.59
C LYS A 501 -0.99 5.14 -22.42
N GLY A 502 0.08 5.61 -21.80
CA GLY A 502 1.45 5.44 -22.28
C GLY A 502 2.14 4.33 -21.52
N LEU A 503 2.70 3.33 -22.21
CA LEU A 503 3.41 2.22 -21.58
C LEU A 503 4.73 1.96 -22.31
N PHE A 504 5.84 2.06 -21.57
CA PHE A 504 7.16 1.74 -22.07
C PHE A 504 7.68 0.45 -21.41
N PRO A 505 7.80 -0.66 -22.17
CA PRO A 505 8.29 -1.93 -21.64
C PRO A 505 9.80 -1.88 -21.43
N TRP A 506 10.30 -2.39 -20.31
CA TRP A 506 11.75 -2.35 -20.03
C TRP A 506 12.55 -3.35 -20.86
N THR A 507 11.90 -4.27 -21.56
CA THR A 507 12.50 -5.05 -22.66
C THR A 507 12.96 -4.20 -23.85
N ALA A 508 12.55 -2.92 -23.91
CA ALA A 508 13.07 -1.93 -24.85
C ALA A 508 14.08 -0.96 -24.21
N SER A 509 14.35 -1.06 -22.89
CA SER A 509 15.33 -0.22 -22.20
C SER A 509 16.71 -0.84 -22.28
N GLY A 510 17.64 -0.19 -22.98
CA GLY A 510 19.06 -0.59 -22.97
C GLY A 510 19.64 -0.65 -21.55
N ARG A 511 19.22 0.23 -20.64
CA ARG A 511 19.65 0.21 -19.23
C ARG A 511 19.12 -1.01 -18.48
N ALA A 512 17.83 -1.33 -18.62
CA ALA A 512 17.24 -2.46 -17.92
C ALA A 512 17.83 -3.80 -18.40
N ILE A 513 18.02 -3.95 -19.71
CA ILE A 513 18.68 -5.11 -20.32
C ILE A 513 20.13 -5.23 -19.81
N ALA A 514 20.89 -4.12 -19.80
CA ALA A 514 22.27 -4.13 -19.31
C ALA A 514 22.38 -4.52 -17.83
N ASN A 515 21.35 -4.23 -17.03
CA ASN A 515 21.27 -4.63 -15.63
C ASN A 515 20.76 -6.08 -15.45
N GLY A 516 20.29 -6.75 -16.51
CA GLY A 516 19.63 -8.06 -16.43
C GLY A 516 18.25 -8.02 -15.75
N ARG A 517 17.59 -6.85 -15.77
CA ARG A 517 16.34 -6.56 -15.05
C ARG A 517 15.28 -5.92 -15.95
N ASP A 518 15.06 -6.53 -17.12
CA ASP A 518 14.16 -6.03 -18.17
C ASP A 518 12.71 -6.53 -18.04
N GLU A 519 12.37 -7.24 -16.96
CA GLU A 519 11.02 -7.75 -16.68
C GLU A 519 9.97 -6.64 -16.46
N GLY A 520 10.44 -5.43 -16.14
CA GLY A 520 9.64 -4.30 -15.71
C GLY A 520 8.97 -3.49 -16.82
N PHE A 521 8.24 -2.45 -16.42
CA PHE A 521 7.73 -1.42 -17.31
C PHE A 521 7.39 -0.13 -16.55
N THR A 522 7.29 0.97 -17.32
CA THR A 522 6.76 2.26 -16.86
C THR A 522 5.45 2.56 -17.55
N LYS A 523 4.42 2.93 -16.79
CA LYS A 523 3.06 3.23 -17.26
C LYS A 523 2.62 4.61 -16.78
N LEU A 524 2.12 5.44 -17.70
CA LEU A 524 1.53 6.75 -17.43
C LEU A 524 0.07 6.78 -17.92
N LEU A 525 -0.80 7.43 -17.15
CA LEU A 525 -2.22 7.58 -17.43
C LEU A 525 -2.57 9.06 -17.57
N PHE A 526 -3.06 9.42 -18.74
CA PHE A 526 -3.48 10.79 -19.09
C PHE A 526 -4.99 10.85 -19.24
N ASP A 527 -5.62 11.87 -18.67
CA ASP A 527 -7.05 12.13 -18.89
C ASP A 527 -7.33 12.42 -20.38
N GLU A 528 -8.33 11.77 -20.98
CA GLU A 528 -8.61 11.96 -22.42
C GLU A 528 -9.09 13.37 -22.77
N GLU A 529 -9.77 14.07 -21.86
CA GLU A 529 -10.36 15.38 -22.12
C GLU A 529 -9.35 16.51 -21.93
N SER A 530 -8.64 16.51 -20.79
CA SER A 530 -7.69 17.56 -20.43
C SER A 530 -6.25 17.28 -20.86
N HIS A 531 -5.95 16.05 -21.27
CA HIS A 531 -4.61 15.54 -21.62
C HIS A 531 -3.60 15.54 -20.46
N ARG A 532 -4.03 15.92 -19.26
CA ARG A 532 -3.15 15.97 -18.08
C ARG A 532 -2.84 14.58 -17.57
N ILE A 533 -1.63 14.40 -17.07
CA ILE A 533 -1.29 13.21 -16.30
C ILE A 533 -2.13 13.17 -15.02
N ILE A 534 -2.78 12.05 -14.77
CA ILE A 534 -3.62 11.83 -13.59
C ILE A 534 -3.21 10.60 -12.79
N GLY A 535 -2.30 9.78 -13.31
CA GLY A 535 -1.75 8.64 -12.61
C GLY A 535 -0.58 8.00 -13.35
N GLY A 536 0.11 7.11 -12.65
CA GLY A 536 1.19 6.31 -13.23
C GLY A 536 1.66 5.21 -12.28
N GLY A 537 2.30 4.21 -12.87
CA GLY A 537 2.83 3.06 -12.16
C GLY A 537 4.12 2.55 -12.80
N ILE A 538 5.02 2.06 -11.96
CA ILE A 538 6.32 1.49 -12.36
C ILE A 538 6.49 0.16 -11.63
N VAL A 539 6.86 -0.88 -12.37
CA VAL A 539 7.31 -2.15 -11.79
C VAL A 539 8.72 -2.43 -12.28
N GLY A 540 9.65 -2.64 -11.36
CA GLY A 540 11.07 -2.84 -11.67
C GLY A 540 12.00 -2.37 -10.56
N THR A 541 13.30 -2.55 -10.74
CA THR A 541 14.30 -2.04 -9.78
C THR A 541 14.27 -0.51 -9.72
N HIS A 542 14.40 0.06 -8.51
CA HIS A 542 14.36 1.52 -8.27
C HIS A 542 13.04 2.22 -8.65
N ALA A 543 11.92 1.50 -8.82
CA ALA A 543 10.62 2.09 -9.14
C ALA A 543 10.20 3.18 -8.13
N GLY A 544 10.45 2.95 -6.84
CA GLY A 544 10.15 3.88 -5.75
C GLY A 544 10.94 5.19 -5.80
N ASP A 545 12.17 5.18 -6.33
CA ASP A 545 12.97 6.40 -6.49
C ASP A 545 12.48 7.25 -7.68
N MET A 546 11.91 6.61 -8.70
CA MET A 546 11.44 7.27 -9.92
C MET A 546 10.02 7.83 -9.82
N ILE A 547 9.17 7.28 -8.95
CA ILE A 547 7.75 7.67 -8.83
C ILE A 547 7.56 9.15 -8.44
N GLY A 548 8.58 9.78 -7.86
CA GLY A 548 8.55 11.19 -7.47
C GLY A 548 8.36 12.15 -8.64
N GLU A 549 8.89 11.83 -9.82
CA GLU A 549 8.70 12.66 -11.02
C GLU A 549 7.24 12.61 -11.51
N ILE A 550 6.61 11.44 -11.49
CA ILE A 550 5.19 11.28 -11.82
C ILE A 550 4.32 12.06 -10.85
N ALA A 551 4.62 11.97 -9.54
CA ALA A 551 3.92 12.73 -8.52
C ALA A 551 4.03 14.25 -8.77
N LEU A 552 5.23 14.74 -9.07
CA LEU A 552 5.46 16.14 -9.41
C LEU A 552 4.72 16.54 -10.69
N ALA A 553 4.73 15.71 -11.74
CA ALA A 553 4.04 16.01 -12.99
C ALA A 553 2.53 16.17 -12.80
N ILE A 554 1.91 15.31 -11.98
CA ILE A 554 0.49 15.44 -11.61
C ILE A 554 0.25 16.72 -10.80
N GLU A 555 1.13 17.04 -9.86
CA GLU A 555 1.07 18.30 -9.09
C GLU A 555 1.31 19.55 -9.99
N MET A 556 2.06 19.45 -11.07
CA MET A 556 2.19 20.56 -12.01
C MET A 556 1.04 20.63 -13.02
N GLY A 557 0.23 19.57 -13.11
CA GLY A 557 -0.82 19.43 -14.12
C GLY A 557 -0.25 19.32 -15.53
N ALA A 558 0.91 18.67 -15.66
CA ALA A 558 1.62 18.46 -16.91
C ALA A 558 0.83 17.55 -17.87
N ASP A 559 1.08 17.68 -19.17
CA ASP A 559 0.57 16.77 -20.19
C ASP A 559 1.64 15.79 -20.70
N ALA A 560 1.27 14.91 -21.64
CA ALA A 560 2.21 13.95 -22.23
C ALA A 560 3.35 14.62 -23.01
N VAL A 561 3.14 15.82 -23.56
CA VAL A 561 4.16 16.55 -24.33
C VAL A 561 5.17 17.21 -23.40
N ASP A 562 4.74 17.75 -22.27
CA ASP A 562 5.63 18.30 -21.23
C ASP A 562 6.63 17.24 -20.75
N ILE A 563 6.14 16.04 -20.46
CA ILE A 563 6.96 14.92 -19.99
C ILE A 563 7.82 14.38 -21.15
N GLY A 564 7.22 14.09 -22.31
CA GLY A 564 7.93 13.50 -23.45
C GLY A 564 9.00 14.40 -24.07
N LYS A 565 8.86 15.73 -23.98
CA LYS A 565 9.90 16.67 -24.47
C LYS A 565 10.95 17.02 -23.42
N THR A 566 10.76 16.63 -22.16
CA THR A 566 11.82 16.74 -21.17
C THR A 566 12.94 15.78 -21.54
N ILE A 567 14.18 16.29 -21.63
CA ILE A 567 15.32 15.45 -21.99
C ILE A 567 15.77 14.70 -20.74
N HIS A 568 15.30 13.46 -20.58
CA HIS A 568 15.80 12.54 -19.56
C HIS A 568 17.20 12.03 -19.92
N PRO A 569 18.07 11.78 -18.93
CA PRO A 569 19.42 11.27 -19.19
C PRO A 569 19.40 9.82 -19.71
N HIS A 570 20.28 9.53 -20.69
CA HIS A 570 20.46 8.21 -21.28
C HIS A 570 21.89 7.67 -21.05
N PRO A 571 22.08 6.36 -20.76
CA PRO A 571 21.05 5.34 -20.49
C PRO A 571 20.65 5.30 -19.00
N THR A 572 19.36 5.41 -18.69
CA THR A 572 18.82 5.29 -17.32
C THR A 572 17.51 4.49 -17.28
N LEU A 573 17.07 4.08 -16.08
CA LEU A 573 15.70 3.58 -15.92
C LEU A 573 14.71 4.75 -15.94
N GLY A 574 15.12 5.93 -15.48
CA GLY A 574 14.28 7.13 -15.39
C GLY A 574 13.82 7.68 -16.74
N GLU A 575 14.58 7.50 -17.82
CA GLU A 575 14.13 7.93 -19.16
C GLU A 575 12.88 7.19 -19.66
N SER A 576 12.56 6.03 -19.06
CA SER A 576 11.31 5.32 -19.36
C SER A 576 10.05 6.13 -19.04
N LEU A 577 10.14 7.15 -18.19
CA LEU A 577 9.04 8.09 -17.93
C LEU A 577 8.78 8.98 -19.16
N GLY A 578 9.83 9.59 -19.71
CA GLY A 578 9.78 10.34 -20.97
C GLY A 578 9.29 9.47 -22.12
N MET A 579 9.88 8.29 -22.28
CA MET A 579 9.50 7.35 -23.35
C MET A 579 8.06 6.84 -23.21
N ALA A 580 7.55 6.61 -22.00
CA ALA A 580 6.14 6.25 -21.80
C ALA A 580 5.21 7.39 -22.22
N ALA A 581 5.58 8.65 -21.99
CA ALA A 581 4.83 9.81 -22.46
C ALA A 581 4.90 9.93 -24.00
N GLU A 582 6.06 9.73 -24.61
CA GLU A 582 6.23 9.66 -26.06
C GLU A 582 5.41 8.53 -26.70
N VAL A 583 5.27 7.39 -26.02
CA VAL A 583 4.35 6.32 -26.44
C VAL A 583 2.90 6.82 -26.44
N ALA A 584 2.48 7.54 -25.38
CA ALA A 584 1.12 8.06 -25.28
C ALA A 584 0.76 9.02 -26.43
N HIS A 585 1.71 9.87 -26.86
CA HIS A 585 1.49 10.81 -27.97
C HIS A 585 2.09 10.37 -29.31
N GLY A 586 2.59 9.13 -29.41
CA GLY A 586 2.97 8.46 -30.64
C GLY A 586 4.28 8.92 -31.30
N SER A 587 5.23 9.50 -30.55
CA SER A 587 6.54 9.89 -31.09
C SER A 587 7.69 8.99 -30.69
N CYS A 588 7.47 8.00 -29.81
CA CYS A 588 8.56 7.15 -29.33
C CYS A 588 9.17 6.34 -30.49
N THR A 589 10.48 6.44 -30.64
CA THR A 589 11.24 5.75 -31.70
C THR A 589 11.90 4.45 -31.22
N ASP A 590 11.86 4.17 -29.93
CA ASP A 590 12.52 3.02 -29.31
C ASP A 590 11.57 1.83 -29.11
N VAL A 591 10.32 1.96 -29.56
CA VAL A 591 9.34 0.89 -29.67
C VAL A 591 8.77 0.82 -31.09
N PRO A 592 8.16 -0.30 -31.51
CA PRO A 592 7.53 -0.39 -32.82
C PRO A 592 6.51 0.75 -33.05
N PRO A 593 6.38 1.24 -34.30
CA PRO A 593 5.49 2.34 -34.61
C PRO A 593 4.04 1.95 -34.30
N VAL A 594 3.32 2.84 -33.60
CA VAL A 594 1.89 2.69 -33.39
C VAL A 594 1.19 2.79 -34.75
N ARG A 595 0.33 1.82 -35.09
CA ARG A 595 -0.48 1.89 -36.32
C ARG A 595 -1.26 3.20 -36.32
N LYS A 596 -1.05 4.04 -37.34
CA LYS A 596 -1.83 5.28 -37.53
C LYS A 596 -3.32 4.91 -37.58
N LYS A 597 -4.11 5.44 -36.64
CA LYS A 597 -5.57 5.38 -36.69
C LYS A 597 -6.11 6.27 -37.80
#